data_AF-A0A0E4AZ51-F1
#
_entry.id   AF-A0A0E4AZ51-F1
#
_cell.length_a   1.000
_cell.length_b   1.000
_cell.length_c   1.000
_cell.angle_alpha   90.00
_cell.angle_beta   90.00
_cell.angle_gamma   90.00
#
_symmetry.space_group_name_H-M   'P 1'
#
loop_
_entity.id
_entity.type
_entity.pdbx_description
1 polymer ?
#
loop_
_entity_poly.entity_id
_entity_poly.type
_entity_poly.pdbx_seq_one_letter_code
_entity_poly.pdbx_strand_id
1 'polypeptide(L)'
;DTLLNTDLRRERAQLGRFMHLVVEHARRIGFAGTLLIEPKPMEPTKHQYDHDAAAVHAFLLQFGLEREIKLNIEANHATLAGHSFQHELAYAIANGLFGSVDANRGDPQN
;
A
#
# COMPACT_ATOMS: atom_id res chain seq x y z
N ASP A 1 16.21 -9.86 2.87
CA ASP A 1 17.04 -8.80 3.50
C ASP A 1 16.73 -8.63 4.98
N THR A 2 17.62 -7.95 5.70
CA THR A 2 17.51 -7.68 7.14
C THR A 2 17.61 -6.19 7.39
N LEU A 3 17.16 -5.71 8.55
CA LEU A 3 17.33 -4.29 8.88
C LEU A 3 18.82 -3.86 8.97
N LEU A 4 19.74 -4.80 9.24
CA LEU A 4 21.17 -4.52 9.37
C LEU A 4 21.81 -4.03 8.05
N ASN A 5 21.21 -4.36 6.91
CA ASN A 5 21.69 -3.98 5.59
C ASN A 5 20.71 -3.08 4.83
N THR A 6 19.75 -2.46 5.51
CA THR A 6 18.69 -1.65 4.91
C THR A 6 18.78 -0.19 5.37
N ASP A 7 18.86 0.74 4.42
CA ASP A 7 18.65 2.17 4.67
C ASP A 7 17.18 2.52 4.39
N LEU A 8 16.36 2.44 5.45
CA LEU A 8 14.92 2.69 5.39
C LEU A 8 14.58 4.07 4.79
N ARG A 9 15.38 5.08 5.13
CA ARG A 9 15.14 6.46 4.66
C ARG A 9 15.38 6.53 3.17
N ARG A 10 16.51 6.00 2.72
CA ARG A 10 16.86 6.00 1.31
C ARG A 10 15.84 5.22 0.50
N GLU A 11 15.56 3.98 0.86
CA GLU A 11 14.64 3.13 0.11
C GLU A 11 13.23 3.74 0.02
N ARG A 12 12.67 4.25 1.12
CA ARG A 12 11.37 4.94 1.09
C ARG A 12 11.38 6.19 0.21
N ALA A 13 12.46 6.98 0.24
CA ALA A 13 12.57 8.16 -0.63
C ALA A 13 12.69 7.77 -2.12
N GLN A 14 13.37 6.66 -2.44
CA GLN A 14 13.42 6.12 -3.79
C GLN A 14 12.03 5.64 -4.25
N LEU A 15 11.29 4.94 -3.39
CA LEU A 15 9.93 4.49 -3.68
C LEU A 15 8.98 5.67 -3.92
N GLY A 16 9.02 6.70 -3.07
CA GLY A 16 8.24 7.94 -3.26
C GLY A 16 8.55 8.61 -4.60
N ARG A 17 9.83 8.75 -4.96
CA ARG A 17 10.23 9.29 -6.28
C ARG A 17 9.69 8.43 -7.42
N PHE A 18 9.79 7.11 -7.31
CA PHE A 18 9.29 6.19 -8.33
C PHE A 18 7.77 6.34 -8.53
N MET A 19 7.00 6.44 -7.44
CA MET A 19 5.54 6.62 -7.52
C MET A 19 5.15 7.94 -8.19
N HIS A 20 5.89 9.03 -7.96
CA HIS A 20 5.69 10.27 -8.74
C HIS A 20 5.91 10.07 -10.24
N LEU A 21 6.94 9.32 -10.64
CA LEU A 21 7.19 9.03 -12.06
C LEU A 21 6.05 8.21 -12.67
N VAL A 22 5.48 7.27 -11.92
CA VAL A 22 4.29 6.51 -12.35
C VAL A 22 3.09 7.45 -12.56
N VAL A 23 2.79 8.32 -11.59
CA VAL A 23 1.68 9.29 -11.70
C VAL A 23 1.88 10.26 -12.87
N GLU A 24 3.08 10.82 -13.02
CA GLU A 24 3.41 11.74 -14.11
C GLU A 24 3.24 11.05 -15.47
N HIS A 25 3.74 9.83 -15.59
CA HIS A 25 3.63 9.07 -16.83
C HIS A 25 2.18 8.74 -17.16
N ALA A 26 1.39 8.28 -16.19
CA ALA A 26 -0.03 7.99 -16.35
C ALA A 26 -0.78 9.22 -16.88
N ARG A 27 -0.54 10.40 -16.31
CA ARG A 27 -1.12 11.67 -16.79
C ARG A 27 -0.67 12.01 -18.20
N ARG A 28 0.62 11.90 -18.49
CA ARG A 28 1.20 12.22 -19.79
C ARG A 28 0.62 11.39 -20.93
N ILE A 29 0.25 10.13 -20.67
CA ILE A 29 -0.38 9.25 -21.67
C ILE A 29 -1.90 9.31 -21.67
N GLY A 30 -2.51 10.11 -20.80
CA GLY A 30 -3.97 10.21 -20.68
C GLY A 30 -4.63 8.98 -20.05
N PHE A 31 -3.92 8.23 -19.20
CA PHE A 31 -4.51 7.12 -18.46
C PHE A 31 -5.56 7.66 -17.47
N ALA A 32 -6.81 7.27 -17.67
CA ALA A 32 -7.95 7.73 -16.87
C ALA A 32 -8.33 6.78 -15.70
N GLY A 33 -7.60 5.67 -15.55
CA GLY A 33 -7.84 4.71 -14.48
C GLY A 33 -7.29 5.17 -13.13
N THR A 34 -7.67 4.45 -12.06
CA THR A 34 -7.16 4.68 -10.71
C THR A 34 -5.86 3.90 -10.51
N LEU A 35 -4.82 4.55 -10.01
CA LEU A 35 -3.60 3.87 -9.55
C LEU A 35 -3.83 3.30 -8.16
N LEU A 36 -3.41 2.07 -7.94
CA LEU A 36 -3.60 1.36 -6.68
C LEU A 36 -2.27 0.92 -6.09
N ILE A 37 -2.14 1.06 -4.77
CA ILE A 37 -1.15 0.33 -3.96
C ILE A 37 -1.91 -0.72 -3.16
N GLU A 38 -1.37 -1.93 -3.10
CA GLU A 38 -1.94 -3.04 -2.37
C GLU A 38 -1.13 -3.30 -1.11
N PRO A 39 -1.68 -3.05 0.10
CA PRO A 39 -0.95 -3.30 1.31
C PRO A 39 -0.69 -4.80 1.52
N LYS A 40 0.53 -5.12 1.92
CA LYS A 40 0.94 -6.44 2.42
C LYS A 40 2.00 -6.27 3.50
N PRO A 41 1.90 -6.95 4.65
CA PRO A 41 2.81 -6.73 5.79
C PRO A 41 4.21 -7.35 5.58
N MET A 42 4.28 -8.47 4.89
CA MET A 42 5.45 -9.34 4.73
C MET A 42 5.18 -10.41 3.65
N GLU A 43 6.21 -11.23 3.35
CA GLU A 43 6.22 -12.34 2.39
C GLU A 43 6.29 -11.88 0.91
N PRO A 44 7.45 -12.04 0.22
CA PRO A 44 8.63 -12.80 0.64
C PRO A 44 9.59 -12.04 1.57
N THR A 45 9.40 -10.73 1.76
CA THR A 45 10.28 -9.96 2.65
C THR A 45 9.89 -10.17 4.10
N LYS A 46 10.84 -9.92 5.01
CA LYS A 46 10.56 -9.93 6.46
C LYS A 46 9.61 -8.79 6.87
N HIS A 47 9.67 -7.67 6.17
CA HIS A 47 8.82 -6.51 6.34
C HIS A 47 8.67 -5.80 4.99
N GLN A 48 7.45 -5.57 4.56
CA GLN A 48 7.14 -4.73 3.41
C GLN A 48 6.73 -3.34 3.90
N TYR A 49 7.11 -2.29 3.15
CA TYR A 49 6.90 -0.89 3.56
C TYR A 49 5.43 -0.48 3.55
N ASP A 50 4.68 -1.08 2.64
CA ASP A 50 3.24 -0.99 2.42
C ASP A 50 2.49 -1.96 3.33
N HIS A 51 2.76 -1.87 4.64
CA HIS A 51 2.39 -2.91 5.60
C HIS A 51 0.88 -3.15 5.75
N ASP A 52 0.12 -2.07 5.91
CA ASP A 52 -1.34 -2.03 6.05
C ASP A 52 -1.86 -0.70 5.46
N ALA A 53 -3.17 -0.51 5.45
CA ALA A 53 -3.83 0.68 4.90
C ALA A 53 -3.33 1.98 5.55
N ALA A 54 -3.07 1.97 6.87
CA ALA A 54 -2.61 3.14 7.60
C ALA A 54 -1.15 3.49 7.28
N ALA A 55 -0.27 2.49 7.14
CA ALA A 55 1.12 2.68 6.74
C ALA A 55 1.23 3.22 5.32
N VAL A 56 0.42 2.68 4.38
CA VAL A 56 0.35 3.22 3.02
C VAL A 56 -0.22 4.63 3.02
N HIS A 57 -1.27 4.91 3.80
CA HIS A 57 -1.81 6.27 3.92
C HIS A 57 -0.75 7.27 4.40
N ALA A 58 0.02 6.92 5.44
CA ALA A 58 1.10 7.76 5.93
C ALA A 58 2.20 7.99 4.87
N PHE A 59 2.54 6.96 4.10
CA PHE A 59 3.46 7.09 2.96
C PHE A 59 2.91 8.05 1.90
N LEU A 60 1.64 7.89 1.51
CA LEU A 60 1.02 8.75 0.51
C LEU A 60 0.99 10.21 0.96
N LEU A 61 0.64 10.49 2.21
CA LEU A 61 0.68 11.85 2.78
C LEU A 61 2.11 12.42 2.81
N GLN A 62 3.09 11.61 3.22
CA GLN A 62 4.49 12.03 3.29
C GLN A 62 5.05 12.50 1.93
N PHE A 63 4.58 11.88 0.84
CA PHE A 63 5.04 12.18 -0.52
C PHE A 63 4.00 12.96 -1.37
N GLY A 64 2.88 13.40 -0.79
CA GLY A 64 1.86 14.17 -1.52
C GLY A 64 1.19 13.40 -2.65
N LEU A 65 0.92 12.10 -2.44
CA LEU A 65 0.33 11.16 -3.41
C LEU A 65 -1.09 10.73 -3.02
N GLU A 66 -1.64 11.22 -1.91
CA GLU A 66 -2.93 10.78 -1.33
C GLU A 66 -4.15 11.08 -2.23
N ARG A 67 -3.99 12.00 -3.17
CA ARG A 67 -5.00 12.36 -4.18
C ARG A 67 -4.84 11.58 -5.49
N GLU A 68 -3.72 10.91 -5.68
CA GLU A 68 -3.32 10.27 -6.93
C GLU A 68 -3.48 8.75 -6.90
N ILE A 69 -3.31 8.16 -5.72
CA ILE A 69 -3.26 6.70 -5.54
C ILE A 69 -4.30 6.28 -4.49
N LYS A 70 -5.01 5.19 -4.76
CA LYS A 70 -5.97 4.54 -3.84
C LYS A 70 -5.46 3.17 -3.40
N LEU A 71 -6.18 2.50 -2.51
CA LEU A 71 -5.81 1.20 -1.98
C LEU A 71 -6.56 0.07 -2.67
N ASN A 72 -5.84 -1.01 -2.98
CA ASN A 72 -6.40 -2.32 -3.25
C ASN A 72 -6.29 -3.16 -1.97
N ILE A 73 -7.41 -3.52 -1.32
CA ILE A 73 -7.37 -4.25 -0.05
C ILE A 73 -7.54 -5.74 -0.29
N GLU A 74 -6.53 -6.53 0.05
CA GLU A 74 -6.60 -7.99 0.04
C GLU A 74 -6.94 -8.54 1.43
N ALA A 75 -7.91 -9.46 1.50
CA ALA A 75 -8.38 -10.01 2.76
C ALA A 75 -7.32 -10.83 3.53
N ASN A 76 -6.52 -11.65 2.83
CA ASN A 76 -5.43 -12.40 3.45
C ASN A 76 -4.32 -11.46 3.97
N HIS A 77 -3.96 -10.43 3.20
CA HIS A 77 -2.95 -9.44 3.62
C HIS A 77 -3.39 -8.66 4.86
N ALA A 78 -4.67 -8.29 4.94
CA ALA A 78 -5.25 -7.67 6.14
C ALA A 78 -5.05 -8.56 7.38
N THR A 79 -5.39 -9.85 7.28
CA THR A 79 -5.22 -10.79 8.39
C THR A 79 -3.76 -11.07 8.74
N LEU A 80 -2.88 -11.11 7.73
CA LEU A 80 -1.44 -11.28 7.95
C LEU A 80 -0.83 -10.07 8.68
N ALA A 81 -1.43 -8.89 8.55
CA ALA A 81 -1.02 -7.66 9.24
C ALA A 81 -1.57 -7.57 10.67
N GLY A 82 -2.37 -8.55 11.11
CA GLY A 82 -3.01 -8.56 12.42
C GLY A 82 -4.34 -7.82 12.47
N HIS A 83 -4.91 -7.45 11.32
CA HIS A 83 -6.18 -6.72 11.21
C HIS A 83 -7.29 -7.60 10.63
N SER A 84 -8.54 -7.27 10.91
CA SER A 84 -9.64 -7.87 10.14
C SER A 84 -9.74 -7.23 8.75
N PHE A 85 -10.22 -7.96 7.75
CA PHE A 85 -10.47 -7.37 6.41
C PHE A 85 -11.42 -6.17 6.49
N GLN A 86 -12.42 -6.22 7.37
CA GLN A 86 -13.38 -5.13 7.56
C GLN A 86 -12.71 -3.89 8.17
N HIS A 87 -11.70 -4.05 9.02
CA HIS A 87 -10.94 -2.94 9.58
C HIS A 87 -10.26 -2.15 8.47
N GLU A 88 -9.52 -2.84 7.59
CA GLU A 88 -8.78 -2.22 6.49
C GLU A 88 -9.72 -1.52 5.49
N LEU A 89 -10.85 -2.15 5.16
CA LEU A 89 -11.90 -1.54 4.34
C LEU A 89 -12.47 -0.28 4.99
N ALA A 90 -12.84 -0.35 6.27
CA ALA A 90 -13.42 0.77 7.00
C ALA A 90 -12.44 1.95 7.08
N TYR A 91 -11.17 1.67 7.35
CA TYR A 91 -10.11 2.68 7.37
C TYR A 91 -9.95 3.34 5.99
N ALA A 92 -9.85 2.54 4.93
CA ALA A 92 -9.68 3.03 3.56
C ALA A 92 -10.87 3.91 3.13
N ILE A 93 -12.10 3.48 3.42
CA ILE A 93 -13.32 4.25 3.09
C ILE A 93 -13.37 5.55 3.88
N ALA A 94 -13.14 5.50 5.20
CA ALA A 94 -13.22 6.67 6.08
C ALA A 94 -12.22 7.78 5.71
N ASN A 95 -11.09 7.41 5.11
CA ASN A 95 -10.05 8.35 4.66
C ASN A 95 -10.12 8.66 3.15
N GLY A 96 -11.15 8.19 2.44
CA GLY A 96 -11.30 8.42 1.00
C GLY A 96 -10.20 7.76 0.14
N LEU A 97 -9.60 6.68 0.63
CA LEU A 97 -8.50 5.93 0.01
C LEU A 97 -8.97 4.64 -0.66
N PHE A 98 -10.20 4.19 -0.42
CA PHE A 98 -10.70 2.94 -1.00
C PHE A 98 -10.70 2.99 -2.54
N GLY A 99 -10.09 1.98 -3.17
CA GLY A 99 -10.06 1.82 -4.63
C GLY A 99 -10.67 0.50 -5.09
N SER A 100 -10.13 -0.62 -4.60
CA SER A 100 -10.56 -1.97 -5.01
C SER A 100 -10.32 -2.99 -3.89
N VAL A 101 -10.70 -4.24 -4.15
CA VAL A 101 -10.45 -5.39 -3.27
C VAL A 101 -9.91 -6.57 -4.06
N ASP A 102 -9.11 -7.38 -3.39
CA ASP A 102 -8.84 -8.77 -3.75
C ASP A 102 -9.51 -9.72 -2.76
N ALA A 103 -10.48 -10.48 -3.27
CA ALA A 103 -11.33 -11.33 -2.47
C ALA A 103 -10.72 -12.73 -2.32
N ASN A 104 -10.09 -12.96 -1.17
CA ASN A 104 -9.57 -14.26 -0.77
C ASN A 104 -9.68 -14.44 0.75
N ARG A 105 -8.98 -15.45 1.30
CA ARG A 105 -8.89 -15.69 2.75
C ARG A 105 -7.58 -16.41 3.06
N GLY A 106 -6.93 -15.99 4.14
CA GLY A 106 -5.81 -16.71 4.74
C GLY A 106 -6.20 -17.87 5.65
N ASP A 107 -5.19 -18.57 6.14
CA ASP A 107 -5.33 -19.53 7.22
C ASP A 107 -4.79 -18.92 8.53
N PRO A 108 -5.64 -18.74 9.57
CA PRO A 108 -5.18 -18.19 10.85
C PRO A 108 -4.26 -19.11 11.66
N GLN A 109 -4.01 -20.34 11.20
CA GLN A 109 -3.09 -21.32 11.81
C GLN A 109 -1.76 -21.46 11.05
N ASN A 110 -1.57 -20.75 9.93
CA ASN A 110 -0.29 -20.73 9.21
C ASN A 110 0.82 -20.00 9.98
#